data_AF-A0A2E5AGT8-F1
#
_entry.id   AF-A0A2E5AGT8-F1
#
_cell.length_a   1.000
_cell.length_b   1.000
_cell.length_c   1.000
_cell.angle_alpha   90.00
_cell.angle_beta   90.00
_cell.angle_gamma   90.00
#
_symmetry.space_group_name_H-M   'P 1'
#
loop_
_entity.id
_entity.type
_entity.pdbx_description
1 polymer ?
#
loop_
_entity_poly.entity_id
_entity_poly.type
_entity_poly.pdbx_seq_one_letter_code
_entity_poly.pdbx_strand_id
1 'polypeptide(L)'
;MLHTALTALALLYPLSADIQMGGGETANAPALDQLCASQTRRELDPSELPLAQTSHVQIDCDGYVFRNAPRRAEFVFADDRLTHVWILLEPDELDALEADLTQDHGAPSVRTDSFSAFFNARAAVRRDVPEALFYSEEAAPLFEAFFGDQG
;
A
#
# COMPACT_ATOMS: atom_id res chain seq x y z
N MET A 1 22.87 -33.73 18.48
CA MET A 1 22.89 -32.86 17.29
C MET A 1 21.45 -32.67 16.86
N LEU A 2 20.80 -31.62 17.36
CA LEU A 2 19.43 -31.29 16.95
C LEU A 2 19.56 -30.15 15.95
N HIS A 3 19.28 -30.45 14.67
CA HIS A 3 19.13 -29.42 13.66
C HIS A 3 17.79 -28.74 13.91
N THR A 4 17.82 -27.55 14.50
CA THR A 4 16.66 -26.67 14.54
C THR A 4 16.40 -26.23 13.10
N ALA A 5 15.38 -26.81 12.47
CA ALA A 5 14.89 -26.32 11.20
C ALA A 5 14.39 -24.89 11.42
N LEU A 6 15.06 -23.94 10.75
CA LEU A 6 14.58 -22.58 10.61
C LEU A 6 13.34 -22.64 9.72
N THR A 7 12.15 -22.77 10.30
CA THR A 7 10.94 -22.39 9.59
C THR A 7 10.92 -20.87 9.60
N ALA A 8 11.54 -20.28 8.59
CA ALA A 8 11.20 -18.90 8.25
C ALA A 8 9.70 -18.93 7.93
N LEU A 9 8.89 -18.48 8.88
CA LEU A 9 7.53 -18.05 8.60
C LEU A 9 7.68 -17.12 7.40
N ALA A 10 7.11 -17.49 6.25
CA ALA A 10 6.94 -16.56 5.17
C ALA A 10 6.12 -15.42 5.76
N LEU A 11 6.79 -14.32 6.12
CA LEU A 11 6.11 -13.07 6.41
C LEU A 11 5.40 -12.74 5.10
N LEU A 12 4.08 -12.95 5.09
CA LEU A 12 3.18 -12.50 4.06
C LEU A 12 3.43 -11.00 3.91
N TYR A 13 4.17 -10.63 2.87
CA TYR A 13 4.94 -9.40 2.86
C TYR A 13 4.01 -8.19 2.97
N PRO A 14 4.05 -7.42 4.08
CA PRO A 14 3.53 -6.07 4.06
C PRO A 14 4.36 -5.24 3.07
N LEU A 15 3.96 -3.98 2.87
CA LEU A 15 4.86 -2.96 2.31
C LEU A 15 6.27 -3.12 2.92
N SER A 16 7.32 -2.99 2.10
CA SER A 16 8.70 -3.19 2.56
C SER A 16 8.97 -2.39 3.84
N ALA A 17 9.62 -3.01 4.82
CA ALA A 17 9.93 -2.38 6.11
C ALA A 17 10.86 -1.16 5.98
N ASP A 18 11.54 -1.02 4.84
CA ASP A 18 12.39 0.13 4.52
C ASP A 18 11.58 1.36 4.06
N ILE A 19 10.31 1.18 3.70
CA ILE A 19 9.41 2.28 3.36
C ILE A 19 8.86 2.91 4.63
N GLN A 20 8.98 4.23 4.73
CA GLN A 20 8.56 5.03 5.87
C GLN A 20 7.22 5.71 5.55
N MET A 21 6.12 5.06 5.93
CA MET A 21 4.79 5.69 5.92
C MET A 21 4.79 6.94 6.80
N GLY A 22 4.27 8.06 6.28
CA GLY A 22 4.33 9.38 6.89
C GLY A 22 5.68 10.10 6.76
N GLY A 23 6.74 9.43 6.30
CA GLY A 23 8.02 10.05 5.95
C GLY A 23 7.97 10.74 4.59
N GLY A 24 8.87 11.71 4.37
CA GLY A 24 8.93 12.46 3.11
C GLY A 24 9.68 11.77 1.98
N GLU A 25 9.73 12.42 0.82
CA GLU A 25 10.39 11.90 -0.38
C GLU A 25 11.87 11.64 -0.11
N THR A 26 12.55 12.58 0.56
CA THR A 26 13.99 12.44 0.89
C THR A 26 14.26 11.25 1.83
N ALA A 27 13.34 10.99 2.77
CA ALA A 27 13.48 9.88 3.71
C ALA A 27 13.26 8.52 3.03
N ASN A 28 12.37 8.47 2.04
CA ASN A 28 12.03 7.25 1.30
C ASN A 28 12.93 7.00 0.07
N ALA A 29 13.66 8.02 -0.43
CA ALA A 29 14.47 7.90 -1.64
C ALA A 29 15.45 6.72 -1.64
N PRO A 30 16.23 6.45 -0.56
CA PRO A 30 17.15 5.30 -0.57
C PRO A 30 16.44 3.95 -0.71
N ALA A 31 15.26 3.81 -0.10
CA ALA A 31 14.47 2.60 -0.21
C ALA A 31 13.89 2.46 -1.63
N LEU A 32 13.37 3.54 -2.20
CA LEU A 32 12.84 3.54 -3.57
C LEU A 32 13.95 3.24 -4.61
N ASP A 33 15.15 3.78 -4.43
CA ASP A 33 16.30 3.49 -5.31
C ASP A 33 16.71 2.02 -5.30
N GLN A 34 16.49 1.32 -4.18
CA GLN A 34 16.77 -0.11 -4.07
C GLN A 34 15.61 -0.99 -4.56
N LEU A 35 14.37 -0.58 -4.31
CA LEU A 35 13.17 -1.40 -4.53
C LEU A 35 12.59 -1.25 -5.94
N CYS A 36 12.82 -0.11 -6.60
CA CYS A 36 12.30 0.18 -7.92
C CYS A 36 13.35 -0.13 -8.99
N ALA A 37 12.96 -0.85 -10.04
CA ALA A 37 13.76 -0.96 -11.25
C ALA A 37 13.82 0.37 -12.02
N SER A 38 12.73 1.14 -11.99
CA SER A 38 12.69 2.52 -12.47
C SER A 38 11.66 3.34 -11.71
N GLN A 39 11.86 4.66 -11.67
CA GLN A 39 10.98 5.59 -10.97
C GLN A 39 10.54 6.72 -11.92
N THR A 40 9.27 7.11 -11.85
CA THR A 40 8.75 8.34 -12.45
C THR A 40 8.09 9.19 -11.38
N ARG A 41 8.61 10.40 -11.14
CA ARG A 41 8.01 11.36 -10.22
C ARG A 41 7.09 12.31 -10.98
N ARG A 42 5.87 12.50 -10.49
CA ARG A 42 4.89 13.45 -11.03
C ARG A 42 4.28 14.30 -9.92
N GLU A 43 4.06 15.57 -10.22
CA GLU A 43 3.25 16.45 -9.38
C GLU A 43 1.79 16.30 -9.79
N LEU A 44 0.90 16.22 -8.81
CA LEU A 44 -0.54 16.10 -8.98
C LEU A 44 -1.16 17.47 -8.70
N ASP A 45 -1.24 18.30 -9.74
CA ASP A 45 -1.80 19.66 -9.69
C ASP A 45 -2.99 19.76 -10.67
N PRO A 46 -4.23 19.99 -10.18
CA PRO A 46 -4.60 20.25 -8.78
C PRO A 46 -4.46 19.03 -7.87
N SER A 47 -4.28 19.29 -6.57
CA SER A 47 -4.30 18.24 -5.55
C SER A 47 -5.62 17.46 -5.55
N GLU A 48 -5.51 16.13 -5.45
CA GLU A 48 -6.64 15.20 -5.46
C GLU A 48 -6.98 14.70 -4.04
N LEU A 49 -6.14 15.04 -3.04
CA LEU A 49 -6.34 14.68 -1.64
C LEU A 49 -6.56 15.94 -0.79
N PRO A 50 -7.61 16.01 0.04
CA PRO A 50 -7.82 17.13 0.96
C PRO A 50 -6.64 17.37 1.93
N LEU A 51 -5.83 16.35 2.20
CA LEU A 51 -4.66 16.44 3.07
C LEU A 51 -3.48 17.18 2.42
N ALA A 52 -3.40 17.25 1.09
CA ALA A 52 -2.32 17.93 0.37
C ALA A 52 -2.69 19.41 0.17
N GLN A 53 -2.24 20.27 1.08
CA GLN A 53 -2.56 21.71 1.07
C GLN A 53 -1.56 22.53 0.26
N THR A 54 -0.32 22.04 0.13
CA THR A 54 0.81 22.74 -0.49
C THR A 54 1.48 21.94 -1.59
N SER A 55 1.53 20.61 -1.49
CA SER A 55 2.06 19.74 -2.53
C SER A 55 1.35 18.38 -2.54
N HIS A 56 1.17 17.84 -3.74
CA HIS A 56 0.70 16.48 -3.97
C HIS A 56 1.58 15.84 -5.02
N VAL A 57 2.26 14.75 -4.67
CA VAL A 57 3.29 14.14 -5.51
C VAL A 57 3.07 12.64 -5.52
N GLN A 58 3.30 12.04 -6.68
CA GLN A 58 3.32 10.59 -6.82
C GLN A 58 4.65 10.15 -7.43
N ILE A 59 5.22 9.09 -6.87
CA ILE A 59 6.36 8.38 -7.44
C ILE A 59 5.87 7.01 -7.90
N ASP A 60 5.84 6.82 -9.21
CA ASP A 60 5.56 5.54 -9.85
C ASP A 60 6.84 4.69 -9.80
N CYS A 61 6.80 3.62 -9.04
CA CYS A 61 7.88 2.66 -8.85
C CYS A 61 7.59 1.39 -9.64
N ASP A 62 8.30 1.19 -10.74
CA ASP A 62 8.20 -0.02 -11.55
C ASP A 62 9.18 -1.09 -11.07
N GLY A 63 8.75 -2.35 -11.10
CA GLY A 63 9.57 -3.48 -10.67
C GLY A 63 9.55 -3.73 -9.17
N TYR A 64 8.73 -3.01 -8.41
CA TYR A 64 8.51 -3.26 -6.98
C TYR A 64 8.03 -4.70 -6.78
N VAL A 65 8.80 -5.52 -6.06
CA VAL A 65 8.43 -6.93 -5.87
C VAL A 65 7.36 -7.04 -4.78
N PHE A 66 6.17 -7.48 -5.17
CA PHE A 66 5.07 -7.76 -4.26
C PHE A 66 4.46 -9.12 -4.61
N ARG A 67 4.24 -9.97 -3.59
CA ARG A 67 3.78 -11.36 -3.75
C ARG A 67 4.58 -12.16 -4.79
N ASN A 68 5.91 -12.02 -4.74
CA ASN A 68 6.88 -12.69 -5.64
C ASN A 68 6.78 -12.29 -7.13
N ALA A 69 6.12 -11.18 -7.45
CA ALA A 69 6.00 -10.68 -8.81
C ALA A 69 6.38 -9.18 -8.86
N PRO A 70 7.02 -8.71 -9.95
CA PRO A 70 7.28 -7.30 -10.14
C PRO A 70 5.98 -6.56 -10.44
N ARG A 71 5.74 -5.44 -9.76
CA ARG A 71 4.54 -4.59 -9.89
C ARG A 71 4.91 -3.16 -10.17
N ARG A 72 3.91 -2.39 -10.59
CA ARG A 72 3.90 -0.95 -10.37
C ARG A 72 3.33 -0.69 -8.98
N ALA A 73 4.10 0.01 -8.16
CA ALA A 73 3.66 0.60 -6.92
C ALA A 73 3.66 2.13 -7.06
N GLU A 74 2.62 2.79 -6.56
CA GLU A 74 2.44 4.24 -6.65
C GLU A 74 2.55 4.82 -5.25
N PHE A 75 3.66 5.50 -4.96
CA PHE A 75 3.93 6.10 -3.65
C PHE A 75 3.44 7.55 -3.65
N VAL A 76 2.39 7.84 -2.89
CA VAL A 76 1.69 9.12 -2.96
C VAL A 76 1.94 9.96 -1.71
N PHE A 77 2.51 11.14 -1.93
CA PHE A 77 2.94 12.10 -0.91
C PHE A 77 2.02 13.32 -0.92
N ALA A 78 1.52 13.68 0.27
CA ALA A 78 0.83 14.93 0.51
C ALA A 78 1.69 15.79 1.45
N ASP A 79 2.02 17.02 1.05
CA ASP A 79 2.84 17.94 1.84
C ASP A 79 4.16 17.30 2.32
N ASP A 80 4.83 16.58 1.40
CA ASP A 80 6.06 15.79 1.65
C ASP A 80 5.90 14.71 2.74
N ARG A 81 4.73 14.08 2.84
CA ARG A 81 4.50 12.90 3.68
C ARG A 81 3.87 11.77 2.90
N LEU A 82 4.47 10.59 2.93
CA LEU A 82 3.94 9.39 2.27
C LEU A 82 2.60 9.01 2.93
N THR A 83 1.52 9.30 2.24
CA THR A 83 0.16 9.07 2.74
C THR A 83 -0.32 7.66 2.44
N HIS A 84 -0.05 7.17 1.23
CA HIS A 84 -0.50 5.86 0.82
C HIS A 84 0.34 5.30 -0.32
N VAL A 85 0.24 3.99 -0.48
CA VAL A 85 0.84 3.24 -1.58
C VAL A 85 -0.25 2.40 -2.24
N TRP A 86 -0.44 2.57 -3.53
CA TRP A 86 -1.18 1.62 -4.36
C TRP A 86 -0.21 0.62 -4.95
N ILE A 87 -0.54 -0.67 -4.95
CA ILE A 87 0.21 -1.69 -5.68
C ILE A 87 -0.75 -2.33 -6.65
N LEU A 88 -0.51 -2.13 -7.95
CA LEU A 88 -1.35 -2.64 -9.02
C LEU A 88 -1.18 -4.15 -9.13
N LEU A 89 -2.30 -4.86 -9.22
CA LEU A 89 -2.40 -6.32 -9.25
C LEU A 89 -3.20 -6.78 -10.46
N GLU A 90 -3.17 -8.07 -10.73
CA GLU A 90 -4.11 -8.70 -11.66
C GLU A 90 -5.40 -9.11 -10.92
N PRO A 91 -6.57 -9.09 -11.57
CA PRO A 91 -7.84 -9.45 -10.94
C PRO A 91 -7.87 -10.82 -10.25
N ASP A 92 -7.16 -11.81 -10.79
CA ASP A 92 -7.14 -13.19 -10.27
C ASP A 92 -6.32 -13.35 -8.98
N GLU A 93 -5.62 -12.30 -8.55
CA GLU A 93 -4.79 -12.31 -7.34
C GLU A 93 -5.52 -11.77 -6.10
N LEU A 94 -6.61 -11.04 -6.31
CA LEU A 94 -7.29 -10.28 -5.26
C LEU A 94 -7.90 -11.17 -4.18
N ASP A 95 -8.42 -12.35 -4.56
CA ASP A 95 -8.98 -13.31 -3.61
C ASP A 95 -7.90 -13.89 -2.69
N ALA A 96 -6.72 -14.19 -3.24
CA ALA A 96 -5.60 -14.67 -2.45
C ALA A 96 -5.05 -13.57 -1.53
N LEU A 97 -4.97 -12.32 -2.01
CA LEU A 97 -4.58 -11.20 -1.17
C LEU A 97 -5.56 -10.98 -0.01
N GLU A 98 -6.86 -11.00 -0.29
CA GLU A 98 -7.87 -10.84 0.75
C GLU A 98 -7.83 -11.98 1.78
N ALA A 99 -7.63 -13.21 1.33
CA ALA A 99 -7.49 -14.37 2.21
C ALA A 99 -6.29 -14.21 3.15
N ASP A 100 -5.14 -13.75 2.64
CA ASP A 100 -3.94 -13.51 3.45
C ASP A 100 -4.17 -12.38 4.47
N LEU A 101 -4.74 -11.24 4.05
CA LEU A 101 -5.08 -10.15 4.97
C LEU A 101 -6.09 -10.59 6.04
N THR A 102 -7.06 -11.44 5.66
CA THR A 102 -8.03 -11.99 6.61
C THR A 102 -7.37 -12.92 7.62
N GLN A 103 -6.41 -13.74 7.17
CA GLN A 103 -5.65 -14.62 8.04
C GLN A 103 -4.80 -13.82 9.04
N ASP A 104 -4.17 -12.73 8.60
CA ASP A 104 -3.20 -11.98 9.40
C ASP A 104 -3.87 -10.91 10.30
N HIS A 105 -4.99 -10.35 9.86
CA HIS A 105 -5.64 -9.20 10.51
C HIS A 105 -7.10 -9.45 10.93
N GLY A 106 -7.66 -10.62 10.63
CA GLY A 106 -9.07 -10.93 10.88
C GLY A 106 -9.99 -10.39 9.78
N ALA A 107 -11.31 -10.51 9.98
CA ALA A 107 -12.29 -10.08 8.98
C ALA A 107 -12.15 -8.58 8.63
N PRO A 108 -12.42 -8.19 7.36
CA PRO A 108 -12.39 -6.79 6.95
C PRO A 108 -13.39 -5.95 7.76
N SER A 109 -13.01 -4.72 8.07
CA SER A 109 -13.85 -3.72 8.73
C SER A 109 -15.04 -3.32 7.85
N VAL A 110 -14.82 -3.25 6.54
CA VAL A 110 -15.86 -3.03 5.53
C VAL A 110 -15.61 -3.97 4.36
N ARG A 111 -16.65 -4.62 3.85
CA ARG A 111 -16.58 -5.48 2.67
C ARG A 111 -17.76 -5.19 1.75
N THR A 112 -17.46 -4.93 0.48
CA THR A 112 -18.42 -4.75 -0.61
C THR A 112 -18.01 -5.64 -1.78
N ASP A 113 -18.75 -5.57 -2.89
CA ASP A 113 -18.34 -6.20 -4.15
C ASP A 113 -17.10 -5.51 -4.76
N SER A 114 -16.88 -4.24 -4.45
CA SER A 114 -15.81 -3.42 -5.03
C SER A 114 -14.53 -3.39 -4.19
N PHE A 115 -14.59 -3.65 -2.87
CA PHE A 115 -13.41 -3.64 -2.03
C PHE A 115 -13.60 -4.38 -0.69
N SER A 116 -12.47 -4.68 -0.05
CA SER A 116 -12.40 -5.11 1.35
C SER A 116 -11.36 -4.27 2.09
N ALA A 117 -11.79 -3.53 3.12
CA ALA A 117 -10.94 -2.64 3.89
C ALA A 117 -10.67 -3.19 5.30
N PHE A 118 -9.41 -3.15 5.73
CA PHE A 118 -8.91 -3.66 7.00
C PHE A 118 -8.32 -2.48 7.80
N PHE A 119 -9.14 -1.80 8.60
CA PHE A 119 -8.72 -0.56 9.28
C PHE A 119 -7.59 -0.79 10.29
N ASN A 120 -7.60 -1.94 10.99
CA ASN A 120 -6.53 -2.34 11.90
C ASN A 120 -5.17 -2.56 11.22
N ALA A 121 -5.17 -2.89 9.92
CA ALA A 121 -3.98 -3.07 9.11
C ALA A 121 -3.62 -1.82 8.30
N ARG A 122 -4.50 -0.80 8.30
CA ARG A 122 -4.46 0.34 7.37
C ARG A 122 -4.24 -0.10 5.92
N ALA A 123 -5.04 -1.10 5.51
CA ALA A 123 -4.92 -1.72 4.20
C ALA A 123 -6.30 -1.94 3.56
N ALA A 124 -6.33 -2.08 2.23
CA ALA A 124 -7.52 -2.51 1.51
C ALA A 124 -7.16 -3.32 0.25
N VAL A 125 -8.08 -4.17 -0.16
CA VAL A 125 -8.10 -4.83 -1.47
C VAL A 125 -9.16 -4.15 -2.31
N ARG A 126 -8.79 -3.52 -3.42
CA ARG A 126 -9.69 -2.90 -4.39
C ARG A 126 -9.92 -3.86 -5.55
N ARG A 127 -11.19 -4.02 -5.97
CA ARG A 127 -11.64 -4.94 -7.04
C ARG A 127 -12.20 -4.19 -8.25
N ASP A 128 -12.68 -2.98 -8.05
CA ASP A 128 -13.06 -2.04 -9.10
C ASP A 128 -11.85 -1.58 -9.92
N VAL A 129 -10.73 -1.33 -9.22
CA VAL A 129 -9.39 -1.19 -9.78
C VAL A 129 -8.50 -2.21 -9.06
N PRO A 130 -8.01 -3.27 -9.72
CA PRO A 130 -7.25 -4.34 -9.06
C PRO A 130 -5.97 -3.86 -8.37
N GLU A 131 -6.06 -3.55 -7.09
CA GLU A 131 -4.98 -2.90 -6.33
C GLU A 131 -4.98 -3.35 -4.86
N ALA A 132 -3.79 -3.44 -4.28
CA ALA A 132 -3.60 -3.36 -2.85
C ALA A 132 -3.36 -1.91 -2.44
N LEU A 133 -4.01 -1.47 -1.36
CA LEU A 133 -3.78 -0.17 -0.73
C LEU A 133 -3.13 -0.38 0.63
N PHE A 134 -2.12 0.43 0.94
CA PHE A 134 -1.62 0.65 2.29
C PHE A 134 -1.59 2.15 2.58
N TYR A 135 -2.05 2.59 3.76
CA TYR A 135 -2.09 4.01 4.12
C TYR A 135 -1.47 4.31 5.49
N SER A 136 -1.03 5.55 5.66
CA SER A 136 -0.39 6.04 6.87
C SER A 136 -1.41 6.25 7.97
N GLU A 137 -0.94 6.32 9.22
CA GLU A 137 -1.79 6.68 10.36
C GLU A 137 -2.45 8.05 10.18
N GLU A 138 -1.71 9.03 9.62
CA GLU A 138 -2.24 10.37 9.35
C GLU A 138 -3.34 10.36 8.28
N ALA A 139 -3.22 9.51 7.26
CA ALA A 139 -4.22 9.38 6.20
C ALA A 139 -5.41 8.50 6.60
N ALA A 140 -5.33 7.77 7.72
CA ALA A 140 -6.36 6.81 8.12
C ALA A 140 -7.77 7.42 8.23
N PRO A 141 -8.00 8.58 8.88
CA PRO A 141 -9.34 9.17 8.95
C PRO A 141 -9.97 9.43 7.58
N LEU A 142 -9.16 9.76 6.56
CA LEU A 142 -9.65 10.01 5.20
C LEU A 142 -10.08 8.69 4.53
N PHE A 143 -9.22 7.67 4.54
CA PHE A 143 -9.51 6.39 3.90
C PHE A 143 -10.60 5.61 4.63
N GLU A 144 -10.59 5.60 5.96
CA GLU A 144 -11.61 4.91 6.75
C GLU A 144 -12.99 5.54 6.57
N ALA A 145 -13.09 6.88 6.47
CA ALA A 145 -14.33 7.54 6.11
C ALA A 145 -14.76 7.20 4.68
N PHE A 146 -13.84 7.25 3.71
CA PHE A 146 -14.13 6.89 2.31
C PHE A 146 -14.67 5.47 2.15
N PHE A 147 -14.06 4.49 2.82
CA PHE A 147 -14.53 3.11 2.78
C PHE A 147 -15.79 2.90 3.62
N GLY A 148 -15.90 3.59 4.75
CA GLY A 148 -17.08 3.51 5.64
C GLY A 148 -18.34 4.09 5.01
N ASP A 149 -18.24 5.15 4.21
CA ASP A 149 -19.38 5.80 3.55
C ASP A 149 -19.86 5.03 2.30
N GLN A 150 -19.02 4.15 1.75
CA GLN A 150 -19.33 3.34 0.56
C GLN A 150 -19.73 1.89 0.88
N GLY A 151 -19.59 1.45 2.13
CA GLY A 151 -20.02 0.14 2.61
C GLY A 151 -21.43 0.14 3.17
#